data_AF-A0A972ZPZ2-F1
#
_entry.id   AF-A0A972ZPZ2-F1
#
_cell.length_a   1.000
_cell.length_b   1.000
_cell.length_c   1.000
_cell.angle_alpha   90.00
_cell.angle_beta   90.00
_cell.angle_gamma   90.00
#
_symmetry.space_group_name_H-M   'P 1'
#
loop_
_entity.id
_entity.type
_entity.pdbx_description
1 polymer ?
#
loop_
_entity_poly.entity_id
_entity_poly.type
_entity_poly.pdbx_seq_one_letter_code
_entity_poly.pdbx_strand_id
1 'polypeptide(L)'
;MVFSLLNAQNNCLDFDGTEDYVNIADADALDLTASYTIEAWIYPESFDYLNGIVSKYQTGSSLGYTLRLIAGSPYSGVDFDGLSTASGILSVNNWYHIAAVNNEGTRTLYVNGIAQSTSGTAQTTAVNNDPVNIGRDFESRYFDGKIDEVRIWNDARSETEIRSNMYQEIASPGSDLIAYYKLNESDCATTAIDTKESYNGTLTNMTGNEWETSPAFFGPKNCLDFDGGSTGNYDYAYKTSNVTSSTDDFTMMAWAKPDVLTGWRCIAYNGDDDGGYGIGIEGDKVAGLFGTQAWHITSEALPTTGVWYHITMRRSSGTVQFFLNGKLISYSDDTPPNTPNSKFTIGNMYDTDGSTLYGDSFDGQIDEVRVYDAALNDQQIRENMCNSLIGDEDDLVAYYNFDNSTGTTLQAFDGSTTNDLTLVNMSNDDWASSTAFNTWLDVGNITWATATNWSRGSVPVLTDNVGIPDYTSVGSSQPTIGSAAACNNLVVGDDATLTFDYNGSHTIHGSAFVIGRSDITNGDFLTVTKNLYILFLSSLNIDPEGQLTIGNNLD
;
A
#
# COMPACT_ATOMS: atom_id res chain seq x y z
N MET A 1 -8.00 20.47 1.34
CA MET A 1 -8.00 19.44 0.31
C MET A 1 -8.17 18.16 1.10
N VAL A 2 -9.33 17.51 0.99
CA VAL A 2 -9.66 16.36 1.82
C VAL A 2 -8.86 15.20 1.27
N PHE A 3 -7.92 14.68 2.04
CA PHE A 3 -7.21 13.46 1.69
C PHE A 3 -8.24 12.34 1.60
N SER A 4 -8.35 11.73 0.43
CA SER A 4 -9.16 10.54 0.21
C SER A 4 -8.47 9.38 0.91
N LEU A 5 -8.69 9.25 2.21
CA LEU A 5 -8.27 8.09 2.99
C LEU A 5 -9.13 6.88 2.58
N LEU A 6 -8.49 5.71 2.59
CA LEU A 6 -9.14 4.41 2.46
C LEU A 6 -10.40 4.34 3.33
N ASN A 7 -11.54 4.08 2.68
CA ASN A 7 -12.89 4.19 3.25
C ASN A 7 -13.24 3.02 4.20
N ALA A 8 -14.29 3.26 5.00
CA ALA A 8 -14.68 2.60 6.24
C ALA A 8 -15.12 1.12 6.18
N GLN A 9 -14.89 0.43 7.31
CA GLN A 9 -14.99 -1.04 7.52
C GLN A 9 -14.11 -1.79 6.53
N ASN A 10 -13.14 -2.55 7.05
CA ASN A 10 -12.18 -3.27 6.22
C ASN A 10 -12.36 -4.74 6.58
N ASN A 11 -13.45 -5.33 6.10
CA ASN A 11 -13.76 -6.74 6.28
C ASN A 11 -13.56 -7.47 4.95
N CYS A 12 -13.55 -8.79 5.02
CA CYS A 12 -13.61 -9.71 3.91
C CYS A 12 -14.53 -10.85 4.33
N LEU A 13 -14.86 -11.71 3.38
CA LEU A 13 -15.63 -12.91 3.65
C LEU A 13 -14.73 -14.15 3.57
N ASP A 14 -14.73 -14.96 4.62
CA ASP A 14 -13.97 -16.22 4.72
C ASP A 14 -14.81 -17.41 4.23
N PHE A 15 -14.23 -18.25 3.37
CA PHE A 15 -14.90 -19.39 2.73
C PHE A 15 -14.21 -20.70 3.14
N ASP A 16 -14.97 -21.69 3.61
CA ASP A 16 -14.45 -22.91 4.23
C ASP A 16 -13.95 -24.03 3.27
N GLY A 17 -13.94 -23.77 1.96
CA GLY A 17 -13.53 -24.76 0.96
C GLY A 17 -14.50 -25.93 0.74
N THR A 18 -15.65 -25.96 1.43
CA THR A 18 -16.53 -27.13 1.48
C THR A 18 -17.92 -26.87 0.91
N GLU A 19 -18.60 -25.82 1.38
CA GLU A 19 -19.97 -25.53 0.95
C GLU A 19 -20.37 -24.06 0.94
N ASP A 20 -19.48 -23.16 1.35
CA ASP A 20 -19.72 -21.71 1.43
C ASP A 20 -19.66 -21.03 0.06
N TYR A 21 -20.64 -20.16 -0.21
CA TYR A 21 -20.62 -19.25 -1.36
C TYR A 21 -21.66 -18.14 -1.23
N VAL A 22 -21.43 -17.03 -1.94
CA VAL A 22 -22.46 -15.98 -2.13
C VAL A 22 -23.20 -16.24 -3.43
N ASN A 23 -24.53 -16.34 -3.36
CA ASN A 23 -25.40 -16.54 -4.51
C ASN A 23 -26.08 -15.23 -4.92
N ILE A 24 -25.75 -14.73 -6.11
CA ILE A 24 -26.35 -13.54 -6.72
C ILE A 24 -27.33 -14.00 -7.80
N ALA A 25 -28.58 -13.53 -7.71
CA ALA A 25 -29.62 -13.91 -8.66
C ALA A 25 -29.27 -13.48 -10.09
N ASP A 26 -29.70 -14.29 -11.05
CA ASP A 26 -29.58 -14.00 -12.48
C ASP A 26 -30.21 -12.65 -12.86
N ALA A 27 -29.55 -11.92 -13.75
CA ALA A 27 -30.02 -10.65 -14.29
C ALA A 27 -29.34 -10.34 -15.64
N ASP A 28 -30.09 -9.75 -16.58
CA ASP A 28 -29.60 -9.38 -17.92
C ASP A 28 -28.33 -8.50 -17.88
N ALA A 29 -28.17 -7.65 -16.85
CA ALA A 29 -26.98 -6.80 -16.71
C ALA A 29 -25.71 -7.58 -16.37
N LEU A 30 -25.85 -8.80 -15.82
CA LEU A 30 -24.76 -9.71 -15.50
C LEU A 30 -24.46 -10.67 -16.65
N ASP A 31 -25.12 -10.55 -17.81
CA ASP A 31 -24.84 -11.33 -19.03
C ASP A 31 -23.69 -10.73 -19.86
N LEU A 32 -22.48 -10.85 -19.31
CA LEU A 32 -21.26 -10.31 -19.90
C LEU A 32 -20.75 -11.20 -21.04
N THR A 33 -20.74 -10.66 -22.28
CA THR A 33 -20.42 -11.46 -23.49
C THR A 33 -19.37 -10.84 -24.42
N ALA A 34 -19.24 -9.51 -24.47
CA ALA A 34 -18.35 -8.84 -25.42
C ALA A 34 -17.05 -8.34 -24.76
N SER A 35 -17.15 -7.29 -23.95
CA SER A 35 -16.06 -6.72 -23.17
C SER A 35 -16.51 -6.61 -21.72
N TYR A 36 -15.64 -7.00 -20.79
CA TYR A 36 -15.94 -6.99 -19.36
C TYR A 36 -14.67 -7.24 -18.54
N THR A 37 -14.72 -6.87 -17.27
CA THR A 37 -13.67 -7.16 -16.29
C THR A 37 -14.28 -7.72 -15.01
N ILE A 38 -13.65 -8.74 -14.43
CA ILE A 38 -13.99 -9.27 -13.10
C ILE A 38 -12.74 -9.14 -12.23
N GLU A 39 -12.90 -8.55 -11.04
CA GLU A 39 -11.80 -8.31 -10.11
C GLU A 39 -12.17 -8.79 -8.71
N ALA A 40 -11.18 -9.25 -7.96
CA ALA A 40 -11.31 -9.57 -6.55
C ALA A 40 -9.93 -9.56 -5.87
N TRP A 41 -9.89 -9.19 -4.60
CA TRP A 41 -8.80 -9.58 -3.71
C TRP A 41 -9.08 -10.98 -3.17
N ILE A 42 -8.07 -11.86 -3.19
CA ILE A 42 -8.17 -13.22 -2.66
C ILE A 42 -7.02 -13.53 -1.70
N TYR A 43 -7.32 -14.32 -0.68
CA TYR A 43 -6.36 -14.89 0.27
C TYR A 43 -6.57 -16.41 0.30
N PRO A 44 -5.89 -17.18 -0.58
CA PRO A 44 -6.06 -18.63 -0.61
C PRO A 44 -5.43 -19.26 0.64
N GLU A 45 -6.18 -20.06 1.40
CA GLU A 45 -5.64 -20.84 2.52
C GLU A 45 -5.24 -22.26 2.10
N SER A 46 -5.86 -22.75 1.02
CA SER A 46 -5.42 -23.94 0.30
C SER A 46 -5.62 -23.81 -1.21
N PHE A 47 -5.13 -24.81 -1.94
CA PHE A 47 -5.28 -24.88 -3.39
C PHE A 47 -5.83 -26.26 -3.78
N ASP A 48 -6.97 -26.28 -4.45
CA ASP A 48 -7.56 -27.47 -5.03
C ASP A 48 -8.09 -27.20 -6.46
N TYR A 49 -8.54 -28.27 -7.11
CA TYR A 49 -8.96 -28.28 -8.49
C TYR A 49 -10.09 -27.28 -8.76
N LEU A 50 -9.78 -26.24 -9.53
CA LEU A 50 -10.76 -25.29 -10.08
C LEU A 50 -11.62 -24.56 -9.03
N ASN A 51 -11.10 -24.32 -7.81
CA ASN A 51 -11.83 -23.55 -6.79
C ASN A 51 -12.30 -22.20 -7.35
N GLY A 52 -13.60 -21.91 -7.30
CA GLY A 52 -14.17 -20.76 -7.97
C GLY A 52 -14.04 -19.47 -7.16
N ILE A 53 -13.64 -18.38 -7.81
CA ILE A 53 -13.56 -17.05 -7.19
C ILE A 53 -14.83 -16.26 -7.52
N VAL A 54 -15.13 -16.10 -8.82
CA VAL A 54 -16.40 -15.53 -9.32
C VAL A 54 -16.82 -16.30 -10.57
N SER A 55 -18.06 -16.80 -10.64
CA SER A 55 -18.51 -17.63 -11.75
C SER A 55 -20.00 -17.50 -12.06
N LYS A 56 -20.33 -17.39 -13.35
CA LYS A 56 -21.69 -17.60 -13.90
C LYS A 56 -21.80 -18.95 -14.63
N TYR A 57 -20.91 -19.90 -14.33
CA TYR A 57 -20.87 -21.23 -14.92
C TYR A 57 -21.39 -22.26 -13.90
N GLN A 58 -22.69 -22.54 -13.89
CA GLN A 58 -23.31 -23.39 -12.86
C GLN A 58 -23.72 -24.79 -13.37
N THR A 59 -23.70 -25.01 -14.68
CA THR A 59 -23.92 -26.34 -15.27
C THR A 59 -22.88 -26.69 -16.33
N GLY A 60 -22.64 -27.99 -16.56
CA GLY A 60 -21.69 -28.46 -17.58
C GLY A 60 -22.02 -28.05 -19.03
N SER A 61 -23.22 -27.50 -19.26
CA SER A 61 -23.69 -26.95 -20.54
C SER A 61 -23.74 -25.42 -20.58
N SER A 62 -23.49 -24.75 -19.45
CA SER A 62 -23.56 -23.29 -19.36
C SER A 62 -22.37 -22.66 -20.08
N LEU A 63 -22.60 -21.53 -20.73
CA LEU A 63 -21.55 -20.74 -21.39
C LEU A 63 -21.37 -19.43 -20.62
N GLY A 64 -21.10 -19.50 -19.31
CA GLY A 64 -20.85 -18.34 -18.46
C GLY A 64 -19.37 -17.98 -18.36
N TYR A 65 -19.08 -16.77 -17.88
CA TYR A 65 -17.72 -16.40 -17.50
C TYR A 65 -17.27 -17.13 -16.23
N THR A 66 -15.98 -17.39 -16.12
CA THR A 66 -15.38 -18.06 -14.96
C THR A 66 -14.06 -17.40 -14.56
N LEU A 67 -13.94 -17.00 -13.31
CA LEU A 67 -12.67 -16.67 -12.65
C LEU A 67 -12.46 -17.64 -11.49
N ARG A 68 -11.38 -18.42 -11.53
CA ARG A 68 -11.13 -19.54 -10.61
C ARG A 68 -9.65 -19.89 -10.54
N LEU A 69 -9.28 -20.82 -9.66
CA LEU A 69 -7.95 -21.44 -9.67
C LEU A 69 -7.78 -22.41 -10.86
N ILE A 70 -6.54 -22.72 -11.22
CA ILE A 70 -6.25 -23.61 -12.36
C ILE A 70 -6.53 -25.09 -12.05
N ALA A 71 -6.71 -25.88 -13.10
CA ALA A 71 -6.87 -27.34 -13.02
C ALA A 71 -5.54 -28.11 -12.88
N GLY A 72 -4.40 -27.44 -13.04
CA GLY A 72 -3.08 -28.06 -13.04
C GLY A 72 -2.42 -28.02 -11.67
N SER A 73 -2.23 -29.18 -11.03
CA SER A 73 -1.50 -29.30 -9.75
C SER A 73 -0.13 -28.62 -9.84
N PRO A 74 0.29 -27.83 -8.84
CA PRO A 74 -0.30 -27.64 -7.50
C PRO A 74 -1.47 -26.63 -7.40
N TYR A 75 -2.17 -26.30 -8.49
CA TYR A 75 -3.37 -25.43 -8.54
C TYR A 75 -3.16 -23.96 -8.14
N SER A 76 -1.94 -23.60 -7.77
CA SER A 76 -1.46 -22.26 -7.40
C SER A 76 -1.32 -21.27 -8.58
N GLY A 77 -2.31 -21.22 -9.47
CA GLY A 77 -2.42 -20.25 -10.55
C GLY A 77 -3.89 -19.90 -10.80
N VAL A 78 -4.15 -19.00 -11.75
CA VAL A 78 -5.51 -18.49 -12.04
C VAL A 78 -5.96 -18.89 -13.45
N ASP A 79 -7.23 -19.26 -13.58
CA ASP A 79 -7.92 -19.54 -14.84
C ASP A 79 -9.04 -18.53 -15.08
N PHE A 80 -9.09 -18.00 -16.30
CA PHE A 80 -10.16 -17.14 -16.78
C PHE A 80 -10.67 -17.65 -18.12
N ASP A 81 -11.93 -18.06 -18.18
CA ASP A 81 -12.57 -18.60 -19.39
C ASP A 81 -11.73 -19.69 -20.09
N GLY A 82 -11.07 -20.58 -19.33
CA GLY A 82 -10.23 -21.65 -19.89
C GLY A 82 -8.84 -21.22 -20.40
N LEU A 83 -8.43 -19.98 -20.14
CA LEU A 83 -7.05 -19.54 -20.21
C LEU A 83 -6.44 -19.49 -18.81
N SER A 84 -5.38 -20.27 -18.63
CA SER A 84 -4.72 -20.44 -17.34
C SER A 84 -3.35 -19.78 -17.33
N THR A 85 -2.98 -19.15 -16.21
CA THR A 85 -1.59 -18.76 -15.93
C THR A 85 -0.70 -19.99 -15.70
N ALA A 86 0.61 -19.77 -15.52
CA ALA A 86 1.47 -20.79 -14.93
C ALA A 86 1.02 -21.12 -13.49
N SER A 87 1.35 -22.33 -13.03
CA SER A 87 1.24 -22.71 -11.61
C SER A 87 2.45 -22.19 -10.83
N GLY A 88 2.30 -22.00 -9.53
CA GLY A 88 3.35 -21.52 -8.62
C GLY A 88 3.48 -20.01 -8.57
N ILE A 89 2.52 -19.28 -9.15
CA ILE A 89 2.50 -17.81 -9.10
C ILE A 89 1.79 -17.28 -7.85
N LEU A 90 0.94 -18.11 -7.23
CA LEU A 90 0.28 -17.85 -5.96
C LEU A 90 0.90 -18.72 -4.85
N SER A 91 0.92 -18.21 -3.64
CA SER A 91 1.24 -18.97 -2.42
C SER A 91 0.09 -18.85 -1.44
N VAL A 92 -0.16 -19.89 -0.65
CA VAL A 92 -1.18 -19.83 0.40
C VAL A 92 -0.83 -18.74 1.41
N ASN A 93 -1.84 -18.26 2.11
CA ASN A 93 -1.73 -17.28 3.19
C ASN A 93 -1.16 -15.92 2.77
N ASN A 94 -1.43 -15.51 1.53
CA ASN A 94 -1.04 -14.21 0.98
C ASN A 94 -2.21 -13.58 0.21
N TRP A 95 -2.38 -12.27 0.34
CA TRP A 95 -3.36 -11.51 -0.44
C TRP A 95 -2.86 -11.28 -1.87
N TYR A 96 -3.74 -11.48 -2.84
CA TYR A 96 -3.51 -11.18 -4.24
C TYR A 96 -4.71 -10.45 -4.84
N HIS A 97 -4.46 -9.38 -5.58
CA HIS A 97 -5.46 -8.79 -6.46
C HIS A 97 -5.48 -9.55 -7.78
N ILE A 98 -6.63 -10.09 -8.15
CA ILE A 98 -6.83 -10.80 -9.42
C ILE A 98 -7.80 -10.01 -10.27
N ALA A 99 -7.39 -9.65 -11.49
CA ALA A 99 -8.28 -9.04 -12.47
C ALA A 99 -8.28 -9.83 -13.79
N ALA A 100 -9.47 -10.12 -14.29
CA ALA A 100 -9.70 -10.89 -15.50
C ALA A 100 -10.44 -10.02 -16.53
N VAL A 101 -9.75 -9.65 -17.60
CA VAL A 101 -10.25 -8.72 -18.62
C VAL A 101 -10.53 -9.47 -19.91
N ASN A 102 -11.76 -9.41 -20.39
CA ASN A 102 -12.10 -9.77 -21.75
C ASN A 102 -12.33 -8.49 -22.56
N ASN A 103 -11.57 -8.30 -23.63
CA ASN A 103 -11.73 -7.20 -24.57
C ASN A 103 -12.04 -7.76 -25.96
N GLU A 104 -13.34 -7.75 -26.31
CA GLU A 104 -13.85 -8.27 -27.59
C GLU A 104 -13.35 -9.70 -27.93
N GLY A 105 -13.23 -10.56 -26.91
CA GLY A 105 -12.77 -11.95 -27.03
C GLY A 105 -11.30 -12.18 -26.69
N THR A 106 -10.49 -11.13 -26.55
CA THR A 106 -9.10 -11.21 -26.07
C THR A 106 -9.08 -11.21 -24.55
N ARG A 107 -8.51 -12.25 -23.94
CA ARG A 107 -8.45 -12.41 -22.48
C ARG A 107 -7.07 -12.03 -21.95
N THR A 108 -7.06 -11.24 -20.88
CA THR A 108 -5.86 -10.91 -20.12
C THR A 108 -6.14 -11.14 -18.63
N LEU A 109 -5.22 -11.83 -17.96
CA LEU A 109 -5.24 -12.03 -16.51
C LEU A 109 -4.17 -11.14 -15.88
N TYR A 110 -4.51 -10.45 -14.81
CA TYR A 110 -3.60 -9.65 -13.99
C TYR A 110 -3.55 -10.22 -12.58
N VAL A 111 -2.34 -10.30 -12.02
CA VAL A 111 -2.09 -10.63 -10.61
C VAL A 111 -1.30 -9.49 -10.00
N ASN A 112 -1.81 -8.88 -8.94
CA ASN A 112 -1.27 -7.66 -8.31
C ASN A 112 -1.02 -6.54 -9.35
N GLY A 113 -1.96 -6.39 -10.29
CA GLY A 113 -1.85 -5.40 -11.36
C GLY A 113 -0.82 -5.72 -12.46
N ILE A 114 -0.17 -6.90 -12.44
CA ILE A 114 0.77 -7.36 -13.48
C ILE A 114 0.09 -8.35 -14.42
N ALA A 115 0.10 -8.04 -15.72
CA ALA A 115 -0.38 -8.96 -16.76
C ALA A 115 0.41 -10.28 -16.76
N GLN A 116 -0.31 -11.39 -16.73
CA GLN A 116 0.26 -12.74 -16.72
C GLN A 116 0.27 -13.34 -18.12
N SER A 117 1.32 -14.13 -18.40
CA SER A 117 1.30 -15.02 -19.56
C SER A 117 0.29 -16.15 -19.32
N THR A 118 -0.57 -16.40 -20.31
CA THR A 118 -1.59 -17.45 -20.24
C THR A 118 -1.43 -18.48 -21.35
N SER A 119 -1.97 -19.67 -21.10
CA SER A 119 -2.05 -20.76 -22.07
C SER A 119 -3.42 -21.42 -22.02
N GLY A 120 -3.81 -22.08 -23.12
CA GLY A 120 -5.13 -22.71 -23.24
C GLY A 120 -5.90 -22.18 -24.44
N THR A 121 -7.23 -22.24 -24.36
CA THR A 121 -8.10 -21.74 -25.42
C THR A 121 -9.27 -21.04 -24.77
N ALA A 122 -9.42 -19.76 -25.07
CA ALA A 122 -10.51 -18.96 -24.56
C ALA A 122 -11.85 -19.61 -24.91
N GLN A 123 -12.66 -19.85 -23.89
CA GLN A 123 -14.01 -20.37 -24.03
C GLN A 123 -14.94 -19.27 -24.53
N THR A 124 -16.05 -19.65 -25.16
CA THR A 124 -17.09 -18.70 -25.54
C THR A 124 -17.98 -18.44 -24.33
N THR A 125 -18.22 -17.16 -24.04
CA THR A 125 -19.26 -16.75 -23.10
C THR A 125 -20.53 -16.35 -23.86
N ALA A 126 -21.68 -16.64 -23.28
CA ALA A 126 -22.99 -16.36 -23.82
C ALA A 126 -23.98 -16.10 -22.68
N VAL A 127 -25.03 -15.35 -23.00
CA VAL A 127 -26.20 -15.14 -22.13
C VAL A 127 -26.72 -16.48 -21.63
N ASN A 128 -26.98 -16.57 -20.33
CA ASN A 128 -27.59 -17.73 -19.71
C ASN A 128 -28.28 -17.33 -18.40
N ASN A 129 -29.15 -18.21 -17.89
CA ASN A 129 -29.98 -17.91 -16.73
C ASN A 129 -29.38 -18.43 -15.40
N ASP A 130 -28.08 -18.74 -15.36
CA ASP A 130 -27.44 -19.20 -14.14
C ASP A 130 -27.19 -18.01 -13.20
N PRO A 131 -27.24 -18.22 -11.87
CA PRO A 131 -26.80 -17.20 -10.92
C PRO A 131 -25.29 -16.93 -11.05
N VAL A 132 -24.87 -15.76 -10.57
CA VAL A 132 -23.45 -15.47 -10.33
C VAL A 132 -23.12 -15.93 -8.92
N ASN A 133 -22.03 -16.68 -8.76
CA ASN A 133 -21.53 -17.10 -7.46
C ASN A 133 -20.18 -16.45 -7.17
N ILE A 134 -19.97 -16.02 -5.92
CA ILE A 134 -18.66 -15.66 -5.35
C ILE A 134 -18.25 -16.80 -4.41
N GLY A 135 -16.99 -17.24 -4.49
CA GLY A 135 -16.45 -18.36 -3.71
C GLY A 135 -16.80 -19.75 -4.26
N ARG A 136 -17.43 -19.83 -5.45
CA ARG A 136 -17.78 -21.10 -6.08
C ARG A 136 -17.90 -21.00 -7.59
N ASP A 137 -17.41 -22.04 -8.27
CA ASP A 137 -17.61 -22.24 -9.71
C ASP A 137 -18.80 -23.19 -9.96
N PHE A 138 -18.54 -24.49 -10.04
CA PHE A 138 -19.47 -25.55 -10.45
C PHE A 138 -19.46 -26.70 -9.43
N GLU A 139 -20.64 -27.22 -9.10
CA GLU A 139 -20.83 -28.33 -8.14
C GLU A 139 -20.03 -28.12 -6.84
N SER A 140 -18.98 -28.91 -6.63
CA SER A 140 -18.18 -28.96 -5.40
C SER A 140 -16.87 -28.18 -5.47
N ARG A 141 -16.77 -27.17 -6.34
CA ARG A 141 -15.56 -26.35 -6.55
C ARG A 141 -15.64 -25.05 -5.76
N TYR A 142 -15.53 -25.18 -4.45
CA TYR A 142 -15.60 -24.08 -3.49
C TYR A 142 -14.22 -23.48 -3.24
N PHE A 143 -14.15 -22.18 -2.98
CA PHE A 143 -12.92 -21.50 -2.56
C PHE A 143 -12.64 -21.77 -1.09
N ASP A 144 -11.35 -21.95 -0.75
CA ASP A 144 -10.87 -22.13 0.61
C ASP A 144 -9.95 -20.95 0.97
N GLY A 145 -10.47 -20.05 1.79
CA GLY A 145 -9.85 -18.79 2.20
C GLY A 145 -10.73 -17.58 1.95
N LYS A 146 -10.13 -16.38 1.93
CA LYS A 146 -10.87 -15.12 2.02
C LYS A 146 -10.99 -14.42 0.68
N ILE A 147 -12.12 -13.76 0.45
CA ILE A 147 -12.35 -12.91 -0.72
C ILE A 147 -12.81 -11.54 -0.25
N ASP A 148 -12.31 -10.51 -0.93
CA ASP A 148 -12.64 -9.12 -0.68
C ASP A 148 -12.81 -8.36 -2.00
N GLU A 149 -13.51 -7.22 -1.97
CA GLU A 149 -13.49 -6.22 -3.04
C GLU A 149 -13.85 -6.75 -4.44
N VAL A 150 -14.95 -7.52 -4.52
CA VAL A 150 -15.39 -8.14 -5.78
C VAL A 150 -16.06 -7.11 -6.69
N ARG A 151 -15.53 -6.93 -7.89
CA ARG A 151 -16.02 -5.98 -8.89
C ARG A 151 -16.34 -6.66 -10.21
N ILE A 152 -17.47 -6.30 -10.79
CA ILE A 152 -17.93 -6.80 -12.09
C ILE A 152 -18.22 -5.60 -12.99
N TRP A 153 -17.41 -5.42 -14.03
CA TRP A 153 -17.51 -4.35 -15.02
C TRP A 153 -18.05 -4.87 -16.34
N ASN A 154 -18.86 -4.10 -17.04
CA ASN A 154 -19.21 -4.37 -18.44
C ASN A 154 -18.27 -3.68 -19.45
N ASP A 155 -17.11 -3.26 -18.96
CA ASP A 155 -16.06 -2.59 -19.72
C ASP A 155 -14.74 -3.36 -19.56
N ALA A 156 -13.88 -3.29 -20.58
CA ALA A 156 -12.56 -3.90 -20.55
C ALA A 156 -11.56 -2.92 -19.90
N ARG A 157 -11.41 -3.00 -18.57
CA ARG A 157 -10.51 -2.15 -17.79
C ARG A 157 -9.05 -2.29 -18.27
N SER A 158 -8.37 -1.15 -18.43
CA SER A 158 -6.94 -1.10 -18.74
C SER A 158 -6.07 -1.42 -17.53
N GLU A 159 -4.80 -1.78 -17.77
CA GLU A 159 -3.83 -2.04 -16.69
C GLU A 159 -3.65 -0.84 -15.75
N THR A 160 -3.62 0.39 -16.30
CA THR A 160 -3.57 1.62 -15.51
C THR A 160 -4.76 1.71 -14.56
N GLU A 161 -5.97 1.50 -15.08
CA GLU A 161 -7.19 1.59 -14.30
C GLU A 161 -7.26 0.52 -13.21
N ILE A 162 -6.78 -0.70 -13.50
CA ILE A 162 -6.70 -1.79 -12.53
C ILE A 162 -5.75 -1.40 -11.39
N ARG A 163 -4.52 -0.94 -11.71
CA ARG A 163 -3.53 -0.56 -10.69
C ARG A 163 -3.98 0.64 -9.85
N SER A 164 -4.63 1.63 -10.46
CA SER A 164 -5.18 2.78 -9.75
C SER A 164 -6.30 2.39 -8.78
N ASN A 165 -7.15 1.44 -9.16
CA ASN A 165 -8.35 1.13 -8.37
C ASN A 165 -8.18 -0.05 -7.41
N MET A 166 -7.19 -0.91 -7.59
CA MET A 166 -7.10 -2.14 -6.78
C MET A 166 -6.88 -1.88 -5.29
N TYR A 167 -6.25 -0.76 -4.93
CA TYR A 167 -6.07 -0.35 -3.53
C TYR A 167 -7.09 0.70 -3.05
N GLN A 168 -8.18 0.90 -3.78
CA GLN A 168 -9.18 1.92 -3.46
C GLN A 168 -10.61 1.38 -3.46
N GLU A 169 -11.43 1.83 -2.52
CA GLU A 169 -12.89 1.68 -2.66
C GLU A 169 -13.45 2.68 -3.68
N ILE A 170 -14.36 2.23 -4.53
CA ILE A 170 -14.99 3.08 -5.55
C ILE A 170 -16.23 3.76 -4.98
N ALA A 171 -16.08 5.00 -4.52
CA ALA A 171 -17.14 5.77 -3.86
C ALA A 171 -18.31 6.15 -4.78
N SER A 172 -18.09 6.24 -6.09
CA SER A 172 -19.12 6.63 -7.06
C SER A 172 -19.04 5.73 -8.30
N PRO A 173 -19.64 4.53 -8.26
CA PRO A 173 -19.54 3.57 -9.34
C PRO A 173 -20.23 4.11 -10.61
N GLY A 174 -19.46 4.24 -11.69
CA GLY A 174 -19.95 4.60 -13.02
C GLY A 174 -20.95 3.58 -13.57
N SER A 175 -21.59 3.87 -14.70
CA SER A 175 -22.57 2.93 -15.31
C SER A 175 -21.94 1.63 -15.80
N ASP A 176 -20.62 1.63 -15.96
CA ASP A 176 -19.77 0.52 -16.39
C ASP A 176 -19.48 -0.50 -15.29
N LEU A 177 -19.41 -0.06 -14.02
CA LEU A 177 -19.33 -0.95 -12.86
C LEU A 177 -20.71 -1.55 -12.57
N ILE A 178 -20.98 -2.77 -13.02
CA ILE A 178 -22.30 -3.39 -12.90
C ILE A 178 -22.63 -3.77 -11.46
N ALA A 179 -21.69 -4.40 -10.76
CA ALA A 179 -21.84 -4.81 -9.37
C ALA A 179 -20.51 -4.63 -8.62
N TYR A 180 -20.59 -4.17 -7.39
CA TYR A 180 -19.43 -3.98 -6.52
C TYR A 180 -19.75 -4.38 -5.09
N TYR A 181 -19.17 -5.51 -4.66
CA TYR A 181 -19.27 -6.05 -3.32
C TYR A 181 -17.98 -5.71 -2.58
N LYS A 182 -18.09 -4.72 -1.69
CA LYS A 182 -17.01 -4.32 -0.79
C LYS A 182 -16.70 -5.39 0.25
N LEU A 183 -17.68 -6.25 0.57
CA LEU A 183 -17.57 -7.27 1.61
C LEU A 183 -17.20 -6.69 2.99
N ASN A 184 -17.67 -5.45 3.23
CA ASN A 184 -17.44 -4.67 4.43
C ASN A 184 -18.64 -4.70 5.40
N GLU A 185 -19.57 -5.65 5.24
CA GLU A 185 -20.72 -5.77 6.12
C GLU A 185 -20.36 -6.24 7.55
N SER A 186 -21.28 -6.01 8.49
CA SER A 186 -21.10 -6.38 9.91
C SER A 186 -21.16 -7.89 10.14
N ASP A 187 -20.42 -8.36 11.14
CA ASP A 187 -20.47 -9.70 11.73
C ASP A 187 -21.92 -10.07 12.14
N CYS A 188 -22.63 -10.78 11.26
CA CYS A 188 -24.01 -11.31 11.34
C CYS A 188 -24.79 -11.05 10.05
N ALA A 189 -24.25 -10.29 9.10
CA ALA A 189 -24.86 -10.13 7.80
C ALA A 189 -24.93 -11.48 7.08
N THR A 190 -26.09 -11.75 6.48
CA THR A 190 -26.36 -12.94 5.64
C THR A 190 -26.51 -12.56 4.16
N THR A 191 -26.14 -11.32 3.85
CA THR A 191 -26.25 -10.72 2.52
C THR A 191 -24.97 -9.95 2.24
N ALA A 192 -24.39 -10.16 1.06
CA ALA A 192 -23.36 -9.28 0.51
C ALA A 192 -24.05 -8.18 -0.31
N ILE A 193 -23.81 -6.92 0.05
CA ILE A 193 -24.49 -5.77 -0.54
C ILE A 193 -23.67 -5.29 -1.74
N ASP A 194 -24.34 -5.23 -2.89
CA ASP A 194 -23.82 -4.49 -4.04
C ASP A 194 -23.93 -3.00 -3.73
N THR A 195 -22.89 -2.21 -4.01
CA THR A 195 -22.85 -0.75 -3.75
C THR A 195 -24.00 0.00 -4.47
N LYS A 196 -24.56 -0.56 -5.56
CA LYS A 196 -25.76 -0.02 -6.24
C LYS A 196 -27.08 -0.61 -5.75
N GLU A 197 -27.03 -1.51 -4.78
CA GLU A 197 -28.13 -2.30 -4.20
C GLU A 197 -29.01 -3.02 -5.23
N SER A 198 -28.49 -3.23 -6.44
CA SER A 198 -29.25 -3.78 -7.56
C SER A 198 -29.11 -5.29 -7.64
N TYR A 199 -27.95 -5.81 -7.20
CA TYR A 199 -27.59 -7.23 -7.33
C TYR A 199 -27.06 -7.83 -6.02
N ASN A 200 -27.71 -7.58 -4.89
CA ASN A 200 -27.27 -8.14 -3.60
C ASN A 200 -27.20 -9.68 -3.63
N GLY A 201 -26.14 -10.23 -3.03
CA GLY A 201 -25.89 -11.66 -2.94
C GLY A 201 -26.40 -12.24 -1.62
N THR A 202 -26.95 -13.45 -1.64
CA THR A 202 -27.32 -14.20 -0.43
C THR A 202 -26.18 -15.13 -0.04
N LEU A 203 -25.70 -15.04 1.20
CA LEU A 203 -24.71 -15.98 1.72
C LEU A 203 -25.37 -17.36 1.90
N THR A 204 -24.71 -18.41 1.39
CA THR A 204 -25.21 -19.80 1.45
C THR A 204 -24.27 -20.63 2.31
N ASN A 205 -24.85 -21.34 3.29
CA ASN A 205 -24.16 -22.13 4.33
C ASN A 205 -23.31 -21.35 5.34
N MET A 206 -23.30 -20.01 5.22
CA MET A 206 -22.59 -19.12 6.13
C MET A 206 -23.58 -18.53 7.14
N THR A 207 -23.21 -18.49 8.42
CA THR A 207 -24.10 -18.01 9.49
C THR A 207 -23.82 -16.58 9.96
N GLY A 208 -22.91 -15.89 9.26
CA GLY A 208 -22.51 -14.50 9.51
C GLY A 208 -21.33 -14.37 10.46
N ASN A 209 -20.64 -15.47 10.80
CA ASN A 209 -19.38 -15.50 11.55
C ASN A 209 -18.15 -15.57 10.64
N GLU A 210 -18.38 -15.56 9.33
CA GLU A 210 -17.37 -15.62 8.27
C GLU A 210 -16.83 -14.24 7.89
N TRP A 211 -17.38 -13.15 8.45
CA TRP A 211 -16.86 -11.81 8.27
C TRP A 211 -15.59 -11.65 9.10
N GLU A 212 -14.47 -11.36 8.45
CA GLU A 212 -13.17 -11.15 9.09
C GLU A 212 -12.56 -9.83 8.65
N THR A 213 -11.68 -9.25 9.47
CA THR A 213 -10.94 -8.05 9.06
C THR A 213 -10.01 -8.33 7.88
N SER A 214 -10.11 -7.51 6.84
CA SER A 214 -9.26 -7.53 5.66
C SER A 214 -8.12 -6.51 5.79
N PRO A 215 -6.88 -6.87 5.49
CA PRO A 215 -5.81 -5.90 5.23
C PRO A 215 -5.55 -5.71 3.73
N ALA A 216 -6.35 -6.28 2.82
CA ALA A 216 -6.04 -6.40 1.40
C ALA A 216 -5.68 -5.05 0.74
N PHE A 217 -6.41 -4.00 1.09
CA PHE A 217 -6.18 -2.64 0.61
C PHE A 217 -4.84 -2.01 1.01
N PHE A 218 -4.20 -2.54 2.05
CA PHE A 218 -2.91 -2.06 2.50
C PHE A 218 -1.77 -2.81 1.81
N GLY A 219 -2.05 -3.78 0.94
CA GLY A 219 -1.03 -4.57 0.26
C GLY A 219 -0.29 -5.51 1.22
N PRO A 220 0.61 -6.36 0.68
CA PRO A 220 1.39 -7.33 1.45
C PRO A 220 2.39 -6.71 2.45
N LYS A 221 2.62 -5.40 2.41
CA LYS A 221 3.60 -4.70 3.25
C LYS A 221 5.00 -5.25 3.04
N ASN A 222 5.43 -5.24 1.78
CA ASN A 222 6.80 -5.61 1.42
C ASN A 222 7.69 -4.38 1.25
N CYS A 223 8.98 -4.63 1.19
CA CYS A 223 10.02 -3.72 0.79
C CYS A 223 10.99 -4.46 -0.13
N LEU A 224 11.94 -3.74 -0.71
CA LEU A 224 13.03 -4.34 -1.48
C LEU A 224 14.35 -4.17 -0.72
N ASP A 225 15.07 -5.27 -0.58
CA ASP A 225 16.41 -5.30 0.00
C ASP A 225 17.45 -5.04 -1.09
N PHE A 226 18.40 -4.16 -0.81
CA PHE A 226 19.49 -3.80 -1.71
C PHE A 226 20.77 -4.29 -1.07
N ASP A 227 21.44 -5.27 -1.68
CA ASP A 227 22.53 -6.00 -1.04
C ASP A 227 23.86 -5.21 -0.92
N GLY A 228 23.90 -4.00 -1.48
CA GLY A 228 25.12 -3.21 -1.59
C GLY A 228 26.12 -3.82 -2.58
N GLY A 229 26.63 -3.02 -3.52
CA GLY A 229 27.54 -3.54 -4.54
C GLY A 229 29.00 -3.19 -4.36
N SER A 230 29.88 -4.11 -4.76
CA SER A 230 31.21 -3.76 -5.25
C SER A 230 31.15 -3.50 -6.77
N THR A 231 32.14 -2.79 -7.33
CA THR A 231 32.10 -2.28 -8.71
C THR A 231 31.63 -3.31 -9.74
N GLY A 232 30.41 -3.08 -10.27
CA GLY A 232 29.81 -3.84 -11.36
C GLY A 232 28.70 -4.84 -10.98
N ASN A 233 28.32 -4.93 -9.70
CA ASN A 233 27.23 -5.79 -9.22
C ASN A 233 26.38 -5.03 -8.20
N TYR A 234 25.67 -4.00 -8.69
CA TYR A 234 24.85 -3.13 -7.86
C TYR A 234 23.39 -3.50 -7.98
N ASP A 235 22.73 -3.61 -6.84
CA ASP A 235 21.27 -3.61 -6.74
C ASP A 235 20.73 -2.20 -6.93
N TYR A 236 19.86 -2.04 -7.91
CA TYR A 236 19.13 -0.80 -8.13
C TYR A 236 17.92 -1.02 -9.04
N ALA A 237 16.97 -0.09 -8.98
CA ALA A 237 15.85 0.00 -9.89
C ALA A 237 16.00 1.25 -10.77
N TYR A 238 15.63 1.18 -12.06
CA TYR A 238 15.68 2.35 -12.93
C TYR A 238 14.66 2.37 -14.06
N LYS A 239 14.36 3.58 -14.55
CA LYS A 239 13.75 3.83 -15.87
C LYS A 239 14.66 4.73 -16.70
N THR A 240 14.51 4.69 -18.02
CA THR A 240 15.42 5.39 -18.95
C THR A 240 15.23 6.91 -19.03
N SER A 241 14.22 7.45 -18.35
CA SER A 241 13.91 8.89 -18.30
C SER A 241 13.55 9.32 -16.89
N ASN A 242 13.64 10.61 -16.62
CA ASN A 242 13.26 11.21 -15.35
C ASN A 242 11.74 11.04 -15.10
N VAL A 243 11.32 11.17 -13.84
CA VAL A 243 9.89 11.17 -13.48
C VAL A 243 9.30 12.58 -13.51
N THR A 244 10.13 13.61 -13.30
CA THR A 244 9.77 15.01 -13.45
C THR A 244 10.97 15.84 -13.90
N SER A 245 10.72 16.96 -14.56
CA SER A 245 11.72 17.97 -14.90
C SER A 245 11.72 19.17 -13.93
N SER A 246 10.91 19.14 -12.87
CA SER A 246 10.84 20.22 -11.90
C SER A 246 12.16 20.41 -11.14
N THR A 247 12.55 21.66 -10.94
CA THR A 247 13.77 22.06 -10.20
C THR A 247 13.47 22.90 -8.95
N ASP A 248 12.20 23.19 -8.69
CA ASP A 248 11.72 23.92 -7.52
C ASP A 248 10.32 23.45 -7.16
N ASP A 249 9.87 23.77 -5.95
CA ASP A 249 8.56 23.35 -5.45
C ASP A 249 8.30 21.84 -5.63
N PHE A 250 9.23 21.00 -5.15
CA PHE A 250 9.12 19.54 -5.22
C PHE A 250 9.35 18.89 -3.86
N THR A 251 8.90 17.64 -3.72
CA THR A 251 9.19 16.79 -2.55
C THR A 251 9.57 15.38 -3.00
N MET A 252 10.65 14.83 -2.44
CA MET A 252 11.04 13.43 -2.57
C MET A 252 11.14 12.81 -1.18
N MET A 253 10.52 11.67 -0.95
CA MET A 253 10.49 11.02 0.36
C MET A 253 10.51 9.49 0.23
N ALA A 254 11.03 8.81 1.25
CA ALA A 254 11.12 7.37 1.31
C ALA A 254 11.27 6.88 2.75
N TRP A 255 10.93 5.61 2.97
CA TRP A 255 11.43 4.85 4.10
C TRP A 255 12.70 4.10 3.71
N ALA A 256 13.71 4.15 4.56
CA ALA A 256 14.99 3.49 4.35
C ALA A 256 15.49 2.86 5.66
N LYS A 257 15.98 1.63 5.57
CA LYS A 257 16.59 0.88 6.65
C LYS A 257 18.02 0.51 6.25
N PRO A 258 18.98 1.45 6.42
CA PRO A 258 20.34 1.25 5.97
C PRO A 258 21.06 0.23 6.85
N ASP A 259 21.71 -0.74 6.23
CA ASP A 259 22.62 -1.67 6.91
C ASP A 259 24.06 -1.11 6.99
N VAL A 260 24.34 -0.09 6.16
CA VAL A 260 25.61 0.65 6.14
C VAL A 260 25.38 2.17 6.17
N LEU A 261 26.12 2.85 7.06
CA LEU A 261 26.13 4.32 7.23
C LEU A 261 27.52 4.92 6.94
N THR A 262 28.19 4.46 5.89
CA THR A 262 29.50 4.98 5.49
C THR A 262 29.48 5.40 4.03
N GLY A 263 30.01 6.59 3.74
CA GLY A 263 29.98 7.18 2.40
C GLY A 263 28.56 7.53 1.96
N TRP A 264 28.40 7.77 0.66
CA TRP A 264 27.13 8.09 0.05
C TRP A 264 26.28 6.83 -0.11
N ARG A 265 25.00 6.88 0.24
CA ARG A 265 24.02 5.81 0.04
C ARG A 265 22.79 6.42 -0.61
N CYS A 266 22.74 6.35 -1.93
CA CYS A 266 21.65 6.93 -2.71
C CYS A 266 20.36 6.13 -2.51
N ILE A 267 19.30 6.78 -2.01
CA ILE A 267 17.99 6.14 -1.87
C ILE A 267 17.22 6.28 -3.18
N ALA A 268 17.12 7.51 -3.71
CA ALA A 268 16.49 7.78 -5.00
C ALA A 268 17.14 8.98 -5.69
N TYR A 269 17.18 8.95 -7.02
CA TYR A 269 17.78 10.00 -7.83
C TYR A 269 16.96 10.25 -9.11
N ASN A 270 16.67 11.51 -9.40
CA ASN A 270 15.93 11.94 -10.59
C ASN A 270 16.86 12.72 -11.54
N GLY A 271 17.32 12.04 -12.58
CA GLY A 271 18.31 12.53 -13.55
C GLY A 271 19.66 11.85 -13.40
N ASP A 272 20.73 12.57 -13.68
CA ASP A 272 22.10 12.13 -13.43
C ASP A 272 22.92 13.23 -12.73
N ASP A 273 24.22 12.99 -12.56
CA ASP A 273 25.09 13.92 -11.84
C ASP A 273 25.31 15.25 -12.59
N ASP A 274 25.10 15.32 -13.93
CA ASP A 274 25.15 16.58 -14.68
C ASP A 274 23.82 17.34 -14.55
N GLY A 275 22.70 16.62 -14.65
CA GLY A 275 21.36 17.18 -14.56
C GLY A 275 20.43 16.32 -13.71
N GLY A 276 20.21 16.75 -12.46
CA GLY A 276 19.27 16.07 -11.58
C GLY A 276 19.44 16.39 -10.11
N TYR A 277 18.72 15.63 -9.30
CA TYR A 277 18.84 15.64 -7.84
C TYR A 277 18.43 14.29 -7.23
N GLY A 278 18.97 13.99 -6.07
CA GLY A 278 18.59 12.80 -5.31
C GLY A 278 18.69 12.98 -3.80
N ILE A 279 18.09 12.03 -3.09
CA ILE A 279 18.14 11.93 -1.63
C ILE A 279 18.89 10.68 -1.23
N GLY A 280 19.56 10.74 -0.08
CA GLY A 280 20.33 9.62 0.42
C GLY A 280 20.88 9.90 1.81
N ILE A 281 21.90 9.13 2.14
CA ILE A 281 22.63 9.23 3.40
C ILE A 281 24.11 9.43 3.07
N GLU A 282 24.75 10.42 3.68
CA GLU A 282 26.20 10.61 3.61
C GLU A 282 26.81 10.33 4.99
N GLY A 283 27.54 9.22 5.09
CA GLY A 283 27.96 8.69 6.38
C GLY A 283 26.76 8.35 7.24
N ASP A 284 26.63 9.03 8.38
CA ASP A 284 25.52 8.87 9.31
C ASP A 284 24.46 9.97 9.17
N LYS A 285 24.41 10.74 8.09
CA LYS A 285 23.54 11.93 8.00
C LYS A 285 22.66 11.89 6.78
N VAL A 286 21.46 12.45 6.89
CA VAL A 286 20.61 12.70 5.72
C VAL A 286 21.37 13.65 4.78
N ALA A 287 21.29 13.37 3.48
CA ALA A 287 21.90 14.19 2.48
C ALA A 287 21.06 14.26 1.21
N GLY A 288 21.21 15.37 0.48
CA GLY A 288 20.70 15.53 -0.87
C GLY A 288 21.82 15.98 -1.79
N LEU A 289 21.80 15.49 -3.02
CA LEU A 289 22.77 15.81 -4.05
C LEU A 289 22.04 16.48 -5.20
N PHE A 290 22.48 17.67 -5.61
CA PHE A 290 21.96 18.42 -6.76
C PHE A 290 22.93 18.29 -7.94
N GLY A 291 23.29 17.05 -8.27
CA GLY A 291 24.37 16.76 -9.21
C GLY A 291 25.66 17.53 -8.87
N THR A 292 26.32 18.05 -9.90
CA THR A 292 27.50 18.92 -9.77
C THR A 292 27.27 20.27 -9.07
N GLN A 293 26.01 20.64 -8.77
CA GLN A 293 25.69 21.97 -8.24
C GLN A 293 25.97 22.08 -6.75
N ALA A 294 25.51 21.12 -5.96
CA ALA A 294 25.62 21.17 -4.51
C ALA A 294 25.47 19.81 -3.86
N TRP A 295 26.21 19.64 -2.77
CA TRP A 295 26.09 18.51 -1.85
C TRP A 295 25.58 19.03 -0.51
N HIS A 296 24.34 18.71 -0.17
CA HIS A 296 23.70 19.13 1.07
C HIS A 296 23.78 17.99 2.07
N ILE A 297 24.52 18.17 3.17
CA ILE A 297 24.65 17.19 4.25
C ILE A 297 24.07 17.84 5.50
N THR A 298 23.10 17.19 6.15
CA THR A 298 22.45 17.74 7.35
C THR A 298 23.39 17.75 8.55
N SER A 299 22.94 18.27 9.69
CA SER A 299 23.72 18.22 10.94
C SER A 299 23.35 17.03 11.83
N GLU A 300 22.09 16.59 11.78
CA GLU A 300 21.55 15.49 12.58
C GLU A 300 21.93 14.13 12.00
N ALA A 301 22.35 13.22 12.87
CA ALA A 301 22.82 11.89 12.52
C ALA A 301 21.76 10.81 12.77
N LEU A 302 21.73 9.81 11.90
CA LEU A 302 21.07 8.51 12.04
C LEU A 302 21.84 7.70 13.09
N PRO A 303 21.25 7.40 14.26
CA PRO A 303 22.03 6.85 15.37
C PRO A 303 22.55 5.42 15.18
N THR A 304 21.94 4.62 14.30
CA THR A 304 22.22 3.18 14.17
C THR A 304 21.77 2.64 12.81
N THR A 305 22.39 1.58 12.34
CA THR A 305 21.96 0.81 11.16
C THR A 305 20.81 -0.14 11.52
N GLY A 306 20.21 -0.79 10.51
CA GLY A 306 19.22 -1.86 10.69
C GLY A 306 17.89 -1.43 11.29
N VAL A 307 17.58 -0.12 11.29
CA VAL A 307 16.30 0.44 11.73
C VAL A 307 15.72 1.38 10.69
N TRP A 308 14.39 1.45 10.61
CA TRP A 308 13.69 2.26 9.63
C TRP A 308 13.77 3.76 9.97
N TYR A 309 14.13 4.54 8.96
CA TYR A 309 14.10 6.00 8.96
C TYR A 309 13.23 6.50 7.81
N HIS A 310 12.36 7.45 8.10
CA HIS A 310 11.68 8.20 7.05
C HIS A 310 12.50 9.43 6.71
N ILE A 311 12.92 9.55 5.45
CA ILE A 311 13.80 10.61 4.96
C ILE A 311 13.06 11.39 3.89
N THR A 312 13.07 12.73 4.00
CA THR A 312 12.40 13.61 3.03
C THR A 312 13.31 14.77 2.66
N MET A 313 13.33 15.09 1.37
CA MET A 313 13.83 16.36 0.83
C MET A 313 12.66 17.12 0.23
N ARG A 314 12.49 18.36 0.66
CA ARG A 314 11.56 19.32 0.08
C ARG A 314 12.35 20.50 -0.45
N ARG A 315 12.01 20.99 -1.64
CA ARG A 315 12.41 22.32 -2.09
C ARG A 315 11.18 23.19 -2.25
N SER A 316 11.17 24.38 -1.67
CA SER A 316 10.04 25.31 -1.73
C SER A 316 10.54 26.73 -1.92
N SER A 317 10.07 27.39 -2.98
CA SER A 317 10.40 28.79 -3.29
C SER A 317 11.92 29.07 -3.21
N GLY A 318 12.72 28.16 -3.77
CA GLY A 318 14.17 28.26 -3.80
C GLY A 318 14.89 27.64 -2.61
N THR A 319 14.21 27.31 -1.51
CA THR A 319 14.84 26.80 -0.29
C THR A 319 14.74 25.28 -0.21
N VAL A 320 15.88 24.58 -0.07
CA VAL A 320 15.89 23.14 0.26
C VAL A 320 15.81 22.88 1.77
N GLN A 321 15.03 21.87 2.14
CA GLN A 321 14.75 21.44 3.51
C GLN A 321 14.76 19.92 3.60
N PHE A 322 15.21 19.38 4.74
CA PHE A 322 15.29 17.95 4.97
C PHE A 322 14.56 17.56 6.24
N PHE A 323 13.90 16.40 6.21
CA PHE A 323 13.22 15.81 7.35
C PHE A 323 13.77 14.41 7.65
N LEU A 324 13.85 14.09 8.94
CA LEU A 324 14.15 12.76 9.45
C LEU A 324 13.06 12.35 10.44
N ASN A 325 12.36 11.26 10.14
CA ASN A 325 11.21 10.78 10.92
C ASN A 325 10.15 11.89 11.17
N GLY A 326 9.86 12.69 10.14
CA GLY A 326 8.88 13.78 10.20
C GLY A 326 9.35 15.05 10.91
N LYS A 327 10.55 15.04 11.52
CA LYS A 327 11.19 16.22 12.12
C LYS A 327 12.00 16.96 11.06
N LEU A 328 11.84 18.28 10.97
CA LEU A 328 12.69 19.14 10.16
C LEU A 328 14.10 19.21 10.76
N ILE A 329 15.14 18.84 10.00
CA ILE A 329 16.53 18.75 10.48
C ILE A 329 17.53 19.65 9.73
N SER A 330 17.09 20.31 8.65
CA SER A 330 17.90 21.32 7.94
C SER A 330 17.01 22.41 7.35
N TYR A 331 17.54 23.64 7.31
CA TYR A 331 16.85 24.80 6.73
C TYR A 331 17.84 25.71 5.97
N SER A 332 17.52 25.88 4.68
CA SER A 332 18.04 26.79 3.65
C SER A 332 19.46 26.56 3.09
N ASP A 333 19.47 26.03 1.86
CA ASP A 333 20.38 26.42 0.77
C ASP A 333 19.49 26.85 -0.41
N ASP A 334 19.86 27.93 -1.08
CA ASP A 334 19.09 28.47 -2.21
C ASP A 334 19.56 27.91 -3.57
N THR A 335 20.66 27.15 -3.59
CA THR A 335 21.24 26.57 -4.80
C THR A 335 20.25 25.63 -5.48
N PRO A 336 19.83 25.89 -6.73
CA PRO A 336 18.94 25.00 -7.45
C PRO A 336 19.71 23.82 -8.08
N PRO A 337 19.08 22.65 -8.24
CA PRO A 337 19.61 21.60 -9.09
C PRO A 337 19.54 22.01 -10.56
N ASN A 338 20.39 21.38 -11.37
CA ASN A 338 20.20 21.40 -12.83
C ASN A 338 18.94 20.60 -13.18
N THR A 339 18.28 20.94 -14.28
CA THR A 339 17.08 20.23 -14.74
C THR A 339 17.39 18.74 -14.95
N PRO A 340 16.59 17.82 -14.37
CA PRO A 340 16.70 16.39 -14.65
C PRO A 340 16.71 16.12 -16.15
N ASN A 341 17.76 15.46 -16.64
CA ASN A 341 18.02 15.25 -18.07
C ASN A 341 18.18 13.77 -18.45
N SER A 342 18.08 12.87 -17.47
CA SER A 342 18.49 11.46 -17.58
C SER A 342 17.56 10.55 -16.78
N LYS A 343 18.04 9.39 -16.34
CA LYS A 343 17.27 8.29 -15.73
C LYS A 343 16.65 8.68 -14.38
N PHE A 344 15.57 8.02 -13.97
CA PHE A 344 15.20 7.95 -12.55
C PHE A 344 15.68 6.62 -11.97
N THR A 345 16.26 6.64 -10.79
CA THR A 345 16.82 5.47 -10.10
C THR A 345 16.44 5.41 -8.63
N ILE A 346 16.37 4.20 -8.11
CA ILE A 346 16.27 3.90 -6.67
C ILE A 346 17.42 2.95 -6.32
N GLY A 347 18.12 3.24 -5.22
CA GLY A 347 19.25 2.45 -4.73
C GLY A 347 20.61 2.80 -5.33
N ASN A 348 20.68 3.64 -6.37
CA ASN A 348 21.93 4.11 -6.97
C ASN A 348 21.71 5.40 -7.80
N MET A 349 22.77 5.94 -8.39
CA MET A 349 22.74 7.09 -9.30
C MET A 349 23.79 6.92 -10.42
N TYR A 350 23.63 7.68 -11.52
CA TYR A 350 24.55 7.69 -12.65
C TYR A 350 25.48 8.91 -12.64
N ASP A 351 26.65 8.76 -13.24
CA ASP A 351 27.62 9.82 -13.50
C ASP A 351 27.13 10.86 -14.52
N THR A 352 27.96 11.86 -14.80
CA THR A 352 27.60 13.06 -15.57
C THR A 352 27.24 12.81 -17.04
N ASP A 353 27.56 11.65 -17.61
CA ASP A 353 27.12 11.27 -18.96
C ASP A 353 26.00 10.23 -18.96
N GLY A 354 25.49 9.87 -17.77
CA GLY A 354 24.43 8.91 -17.57
C GLY A 354 24.84 7.48 -17.92
N SER A 355 26.13 7.16 -18.04
CA SER A 355 26.61 5.88 -18.57
C SER A 355 27.17 4.95 -17.50
N THR A 356 27.73 5.47 -16.42
CA THR A 356 28.36 4.69 -15.35
C THR A 356 27.64 4.91 -14.02
N LEU A 357 27.43 3.84 -13.26
CA LEU A 357 26.91 3.93 -11.90
C LEU A 357 27.99 4.37 -10.91
N TYR A 358 27.56 5.05 -9.87
CA TYR A 358 28.43 5.37 -8.74
C TYR A 358 28.78 4.14 -7.91
N GLY A 359 29.94 4.23 -7.26
CA GLY A 359 30.55 3.20 -6.44
C GLY A 359 29.71 2.78 -5.24
N ASP A 360 28.87 3.69 -4.76
CA ASP A 360 28.28 3.66 -3.44
C ASP A 360 26.76 3.52 -3.53
N SER A 361 26.31 2.32 -3.94
CA SER A 361 24.88 1.97 -3.93
C SER A 361 24.33 1.95 -2.50
N PHE A 362 23.00 2.00 -2.39
CA PHE A 362 22.32 1.69 -1.15
C PHE A 362 22.62 0.25 -0.72
N ASP A 363 22.65 0.05 0.59
CA ASP A 363 22.87 -1.24 1.26
C ASP A 363 21.89 -1.29 2.45
N GLY A 364 20.90 -2.18 2.33
CA GLY A 364 19.75 -2.32 3.22
C GLY A 364 18.41 -2.17 2.48
N GLN A 365 17.34 -1.96 3.23
CA GLN A 365 15.97 -2.02 2.70
C GLN A 365 15.39 -0.63 2.38
N ILE A 366 14.67 -0.49 1.26
CA ILE A 366 13.94 0.74 0.88
C ILE A 366 12.45 0.41 0.70
N ASP A 367 11.60 1.33 1.12
CA ASP A 367 10.15 1.24 0.98
C ASP A 367 9.52 2.62 0.69
N GLU A 368 8.33 2.64 0.11
CA GLU A 368 7.43 3.79 0.01
C GLU A 368 8.07 5.07 -0.56
N VAL A 369 8.77 4.93 -1.70
CA VAL A 369 9.43 6.04 -2.42
C VAL A 369 8.39 6.85 -3.16
N ARG A 370 8.35 8.16 -2.89
CA ARG A 370 7.38 9.10 -3.46
C ARG A 370 8.08 10.36 -3.97
N VAL A 371 7.59 10.86 -5.10
CA VAL A 371 8.04 12.11 -5.73
C VAL A 371 6.82 12.95 -6.09
N TYR A 372 6.85 14.22 -5.70
CA TYR A 372 5.81 15.21 -5.97
C TYR A 372 6.38 16.41 -6.71
N ASP A 373 5.61 16.94 -7.67
CA ASP A 373 5.79 18.27 -8.27
C ASP A 373 5.16 19.39 -7.41
N ALA A 374 5.19 19.19 -6.08
CA ALA A 374 4.77 20.17 -5.09
C ALA A 374 5.66 20.15 -3.85
N ALA A 375 5.87 21.33 -3.27
CA ALA A 375 6.46 21.48 -1.95
C ALA A 375 5.45 21.13 -0.84
N LEU A 376 5.32 19.84 -0.52
CA LEU A 376 4.48 19.37 0.58
C LEU A 376 4.78 20.10 1.89
N ASN A 377 3.75 20.58 2.59
CA ASN A 377 3.93 21.22 3.89
C ASN A 377 4.28 20.20 5.00
N ASP A 378 4.68 20.68 6.18
CA ASP A 378 5.15 19.80 7.27
C ASP A 378 4.06 18.84 7.79
N GLN A 379 2.79 19.24 7.73
CA GLN A 379 1.65 18.37 8.08
C GLN A 379 1.52 17.24 7.05
N GLN A 380 1.50 17.58 5.77
CA GLN A 380 1.41 16.61 4.67
C GLN A 380 2.54 15.57 4.72
N ILE A 381 3.78 16.00 4.97
CA ILE A 381 4.92 15.07 5.10
C ILE A 381 4.71 14.08 6.24
N ARG A 382 4.18 14.54 7.39
CA ARG A 382 3.99 13.71 8.58
C ARG A 382 2.79 12.79 8.50
N GLU A 383 1.71 13.23 7.90
CA GLU A 383 0.54 12.37 7.66
C GLU A 383 0.88 11.29 6.64
N ASN A 384 1.57 11.67 5.56
CA ASN A 384 1.90 10.74 4.50
C ASN A 384 2.92 9.68 4.95
N MET A 385 3.86 10.00 5.85
CA MET A 385 4.92 9.04 6.20
C MET A 385 4.41 7.72 6.81
N CYS A 386 3.24 7.68 7.44
CA CYS A 386 2.70 6.45 8.02
C CYS A 386 1.44 5.94 7.28
N ASN A 387 1.25 6.35 6.03
CA ASN A 387 0.09 6.00 5.21
C ASN A 387 0.53 5.48 3.86
N SER A 388 -0.03 4.35 3.40
CA SER A 388 0.08 3.98 1.99
C SER A 388 -0.84 4.88 1.18
N LEU A 389 -0.34 5.30 0.01
CA LEU A 389 -1.06 6.20 -0.87
C LEU A 389 -1.96 5.43 -1.82
N ILE A 390 -2.93 6.14 -2.38
CA ILE A 390 -3.88 5.58 -3.32
C ILE A 390 -3.46 5.86 -4.78
N GLY A 391 -2.48 6.74 -5.01
CA GLY A 391 -1.79 6.91 -6.28
C GLY A 391 -2.36 7.98 -7.21
N ASP A 392 -3.39 8.70 -6.77
CA ASP A 392 -4.01 9.82 -7.48
C ASP A 392 -3.87 11.15 -6.70
N GLU A 393 -2.98 11.19 -5.71
CA GLU A 393 -2.74 12.39 -4.92
C GLU A 393 -2.30 13.56 -5.81
N ASP A 394 -2.80 14.75 -5.49
CA ASP A 394 -2.44 15.97 -6.23
C ASP A 394 -0.92 16.16 -6.27
N ASP A 395 -0.43 16.48 -7.47
CA ASP A 395 0.99 16.69 -7.81
C ASP A 395 1.91 15.47 -7.57
N LEU A 396 1.38 14.27 -7.27
CA LEU A 396 2.17 13.05 -7.24
C LEU A 396 2.62 12.66 -8.66
N VAL A 397 3.93 12.47 -8.85
CA VAL A 397 4.50 12.15 -10.17
C VAL A 397 5.19 10.80 -10.22
N ALA A 398 5.52 10.22 -9.06
CA ALA A 398 5.97 8.85 -8.93
C ALA A 398 5.71 8.31 -7.53
N TYR A 399 5.15 7.11 -7.45
CA TYR A 399 4.96 6.37 -6.21
C TYR A 399 5.31 4.91 -6.41
N TYR A 400 6.19 4.39 -5.57
CA TYR A 400 6.57 2.98 -5.50
C TYR A 400 6.33 2.53 -4.06
N ASN A 401 5.36 1.64 -3.87
CA ASN A 401 4.97 1.09 -2.56
C ASN A 401 5.74 -0.19 -2.19
N PHE A 402 6.55 -0.74 -3.11
CA PHE A 402 7.36 -1.95 -2.92
C PHE A 402 6.59 -3.21 -2.49
N ASP A 403 5.29 -3.24 -2.73
CA ASP A 403 4.39 -4.30 -2.31
C ASP A 403 4.36 -5.50 -3.28
N ASN A 404 5.33 -5.62 -4.17
CA ASN A 404 5.50 -6.84 -4.95
C ASN A 404 6.08 -7.94 -4.07
N SER A 405 5.79 -9.20 -4.41
CA SER A 405 6.36 -10.38 -3.73
C SER A 405 7.36 -11.14 -4.59
N THR A 406 7.39 -10.86 -5.89
CA THR A 406 8.27 -11.47 -6.89
C THR A 406 8.40 -10.55 -8.11
N GLY A 407 9.35 -10.86 -8.98
CA GLY A 407 9.46 -10.25 -10.31
C GLY A 407 10.69 -9.37 -10.49
N THR A 408 10.85 -8.86 -11.70
CA THR A 408 12.01 -8.04 -12.14
C THR A 408 11.64 -6.59 -12.43
N THR A 409 10.45 -6.17 -12.04
CA THR A 409 9.92 -4.83 -12.27
C THR A 409 9.34 -4.31 -10.97
N LEU A 410 9.73 -3.10 -10.58
CA LEU A 410 9.10 -2.36 -9.50
C LEU A 410 8.04 -1.43 -10.12
N GLN A 411 6.78 -1.66 -9.78
CA GLN A 411 5.66 -0.99 -10.42
C GLN A 411 5.44 0.40 -9.83
N ALA A 412 5.05 1.34 -10.68
CA ALA A 412 4.58 2.64 -10.25
C ALA A 412 3.06 2.59 -9.93
N PHE A 413 2.70 3.23 -8.83
CA PHE A 413 1.33 3.40 -8.32
C PHE A 413 0.94 4.88 -8.36
N ASP A 414 1.16 5.52 -9.50
CA ASP A 414 0.97 6.96 -9.75
C ASP A 414 0.03 7.21 -10.95
N GLY A 415 -0.72 6.19 -11.35
CA GLY A 415 -1.55 6.20 -12.56
C GLY A 415 -0.78 6.13 -13.89
N SER A 416 0.56 5.96 -13.86
CA SER A 416 1.40 5.85 -15.06
C SER A 416 1.91 4.42 -15.27
N THR A 417 1.76 3.90 -16.49
CA THR A 417 2.42 2.64 -16.90
C THR A 417 3.84 2.86 -17.44
N THR A 418 4.29 4.12 -17.50
CA THR A 418 5.61 4.49 -18.04
C THR A 418 6.65 4.76 -16.97
N ASN A 419 6.24 4.75 -15.69
CA ASN A 419 7.11 4.97 -14.55
C ASN A 419 7.59 3.68 -13.89
N ASP A 420 7.13 2.50 -14.34
CA ASP A 420 7.67 1.21 -13.89
C ASP A 420 9.21 1.16 -14.03
N LEU A 421 9.88 0.66 -13.00
CA LEU A 421 11.34 0.54 -12.95
C LEU A 421 11.77 -0.89 -13.23
N THR A 422 12.83 -1.04 -14.02
CA THR A 422 13.52 -2.31 -14.20
C THR A 422 14.43 -2.56 -13.01
N LEU A 423 14.30 -3.73 -12.38
CA LEU A 423 15.22 -4.18 -11.34
C LEU A 423 16.49 -4.76 -11.95
N VAL A 424 17.64 -4.39 -11.41
CA VAL A 424 18.97 -4.82 -11.87
C VAL A 424 19.70 -5.51 -10.74
N ASN A 425 20.30 -6.66 -11.06
CA ASN A 425 20.99 -7.56 -10.12
C ASN A 425 20.11 -8.17 -9.02
N MET A 426 18.80 -7.95 -9.07
CA MET A 426 17.86 -8.48 -8.09
C MET A 426 17.12 -9.74 -8.59
N SER A 427 16.59 -10.47 -7.63
CA SER A 427 15.91 -11.75 -7.71
C SER A 427 14.66 -11.76 -6.81
N ASN A 428 13.98 -12.90 -6.73
CA ASN A 428 12.83 -13.03 -5.83
C ASN A 428 13.23 -13.06 -4.34
N ASP A 429 14.49 -13.33 -4.02
CA ASP A 429 14.97 -13.40 -2.64
C ASP A 429 15.19 -11.99 -2.02
N ASP A 430 15.18 -10.94 -2.85
CA ASP A 430 15.40 -9.54 -2.44
C ASP A 430 14.10 -8.86 -2.00
N TRP A 431 12.93 -9.45 -2.31
CA TRP A 431 11.66 -9.00 -1.73
C TRP A 431 11.54 -9.45 -0.28
N ALA A 432 11.34 -8.50 0.62
CA ALA A 432 11.29 -8.74 2.06
C ALA A 432 10.04 -8.11 2.69
N SER A 433 9.63 -8.60 3.86
CA SER A 433 8.55 -7.96 4.62
C SER A 433 9.01 -6.62 5.20
N SER A 434 8.21 -5.59 5.00
CA SER A 434 8.41 -4.26 5.54
C SER A 434 7.84 -4.14 6.95
N THR A 435 8.56 -3.40 7.78
CA THR A 435 8.11 -2.95 9.09
C THR A 435 8.25 -1.44 9.23
N ALA A 436 8.26 -0.72 8.09
CA ALA A 436 8.50 0.72 8.02
C ALA A 436 7.52 1.50 8.90
N PHE A 437 6.22 1.17 8.82
CA PHE A 437 5.18 1.74 9.67
C PHE A 437 4.03 0.76 9.91
N ASN A 438 3.17 1.11 10.87
CA ASN A 438 1.93 0.41 11.21
C ASN A 438 0.81 1.44 11.36
N THR A 439 -0.28 1.27 10.61
CA THR A 439 -1.35 2.27 10.48
C THR A 439 -2.61 1.73 11.13
N TRP A 440 -3.33 2.58 11.86
CA TRP A 440 -4.66 2.25 12.37
C TRP A 440 -5.65 2.10 11.21
N LEU A 441 -6.46 1.03 11.21
CA LEU A 441 -7.32 0.66 10.07
C LEU A 441 -8.80 1.07 10.18
N ASP A 442 -9.21 1.66 11.31
CA ASP A 442 -10.59 2.06 11.59
C ASP A 442 -11.69 1.00 11.30
N VAL A 443 -11.42 -0.24 11.70
CA VAL A 443 -12.26 -1.42 11.38
C VAL A 443 -13.46 -1.61 12.32
N GLY A 444 -13.99 -0.52 12.89
CA GLY A 444 -15.14 -0.58 13.81
C GLY A 444 -14.83 -1.03 15.24
N ASN A 445 -13.58 -1.40 15.53
CA ASN A 445 -13.11 -1.77 16.87
C ASN A 445 -12.09 -0.75 17.37
N ILE A 446 -12.38 -0.06 18.48
CA ILE A 446 -11.52 0.99 19.04
C ILE A 446 -10.32 0.47 19.85
N THR A 447 -10.19 -0.82 20.09
CA THR A 447 -9.21 -1.35 21.06
C THR A 447 -7.80 -1.38 20.48
N TRP A 448 -6.87 -0.60 21.05
CA TRP A 448 -5.47 -0.56 20.61
C TRP A 448 -4.81 -1.96 20.54
N ALA A 449 -5.11 -2.83 21.51
CA ALA A 449 -4.50 -4.14 21.65
C ALA A 449 -5.05 -5.22 20.69
N THR A 450 -5.97 -4.87 19.79
CA THR A 450 -6.49 -5.80 18.77
C THR A 450 -5.58 -5.77 17.55
N ALA A 451 -4.96 -6.90 17.22
CA ALA A 451 -4.00 -7.01 16.12
C ALA A 451 -4.58 -6.68 14.74
N THR A 452 -5.86 -7.01 14.50
CA THR A 452 -6.55 -6.74 13.24
C THR A 452 -6.85 -5.26 13.02
N ASN A 453 -6.76 -4.41 14.04
CA ASN A 453 -6.95 -2.96 13.88
C ASN A 453 -5.74 -2.26 13.23
N TRP A 454 -4.70 -3.00 12.87
CA TRP A 454 -3.40 -2.50 12.45
C TRP A 454 -3.02 -3.03 11.07
N SER A 455 -2.47 -2.18 10.20
CA SER A 455 -2.11 -2.53 8.82
C SER A 455 -1.11 -3.68 8.70
N ARG A 456 -0.35 -3.96 9.76
CA ARG A 456 0.57 -5.11 9.83
C ARG A 456 -0.03 -6.38 10.43
N GLY A 457 -1.31 -6.38 10.80
CA GLY A 457 -1.95 -7.49 11.50
C GLY A 457 -1.34 -7.79 12.88
N SER A 458 -0.67 -6.81 13.48
CA SER A 458 0.04 -6.94 14.76
C SER A 458 -0.06 -5.66 15.57
N VAL A 459 -0.20 -5.79 16.90
CA VAL A 459 -0.24 -4.66 17.83
C VAL A 459 1.13 -3.95 17.85
N PRO A 460 1.18 -2.61 17.81
CA PRO A 460 2.43 -1.87 17.81
C PRO A 460 3.33 -2.16 19.02
N VAL A 461 4.64 -2.22 18.76
CA VAL A 461 5.71 -2.36 19.75
C VAL A 461 6.72 -1.21 19.65
N LEU A 462 7.66 -1.11 20.61
CA LEU A 462 8.62 0.01 20.74
C LEU A 462 9.46 0.34 19.49
N THR A 463 9.57 -0.55 18.51
CA THR A 463 10.30 -0.34 17.25
C THR A 463 9.43 0.20 16.12
N ASP A 464 8.10 0.17 16.28
CA ASP A 464 7.17 0.46 15.19
C ASP A 464 6.90 1.95 15.07
N ASN A 465 6.90 2.47 13.84
CA ASN A 465 6.40 3.81 13.56
C ASN A 465 4.89 3.72 13.34
N VAL A 466 4.11 4.51 14.07
CA VAL A 466 2.66 4.38 14.10
C VAL A 466 1.99 5.61 13.52
N GLY A 467 1.02 5.39 12.63
CA GLY A 467 0.12 6.42 12.12
C GLY A 467 -1.32 6.16 12.55
N ILE A 468 -2.02 7.21 12.97
CA ILE A 468 -3.46 7.22 13.22
C ILE A 468 -4.07 8.28 12.30
N PRO A 469 -4.55 7.89 11.11
CA PRO A 469 -5.15 8.81 10.16
C PRO A 469 -6.51 9.36 10.61
N ASP A 470 -6.95 10.40 9.91
CA ASP A 470 -8.29 10.97 10.08
C ASP A 470 -9.37 10.12 9.41
N TYR A 471 -10.23 9.49 10.20
CA TYR A 471 -11.41 8.79 9.67
C TYR A 471 -12.73 9.50 10.02
N THR A 472 -12.69 10.74 10.50
CA THR A 472 -13.86 11.44 11.04
C THR A 472 -14.97 11.71 10.02
N SER A 473 -14.64 11.74 8.73
CA SER A 473 -15.59 11.95 7.63
C SER A 473 -16.60 10.80 7.45
N VAL A 474 -16.34 9.62 8.03
CA VAL A 474 -17.12 8.38 7.81
C VAL A 474 -17.68 7.75 9.09
N GLY A 475 -17.50 8.39 10.25
CA GLY A 475 -17.93 7.87 11.56
C GLY A 475 -16.84 7.00 12.19
N SER A 476 -15.87 7.65 12.84
CA SER A 476 -14.61 7.00 13.20
C SER A 476 -14.65 6.19 14.50
N SER A 477 -14.06 5.00 14.48
CA SER A 477 -13.67 4.16 15.62
C SER A 477 -12.22 4.42 16.02
N GLN A 478 -11.93 5.68 16.32
CA GLN A 478 -10.62 6.15 16.76
C GLN A 478 -10.10 5.36 17.98
N PRO A 479 -8.79 5.06 18.05
CA PRO A 479 -8.25 4.13 19.01
C PRO A 479 -8.35 4.62 20.46
N THR A 480 -8.69 3.68 21.35
CA THR A 480 -8.59 3.79 22.80
C THR A 480 -7.56 2.78 23.31
N ILE A 481 -6.58 3.29 24.04
CA ILE A 481 -5.50 2.51 24.64
C ILE A 481 -5.94 2.06 26.04
N GLY A 482 -6.54 0.89 26.11
CA GLY A 482 -6.93 0.22 27.38
C GLY A 482 -5.84 -0.69 27.97
N SER A 483 -4.60 -0.60 27.50
CA SER A 483 -3.46 -1.42 27.97
C SER A 483 -2.14 -0.68 27.80
N ALA A 484 -1.05 -1.13 28.43
CA ALA A 484 0.27 -0.53 28.21
C ALA A 484 0.62 -0.53 26.71
N ALA A 485 0.85 0.65 26.15
CA ALA A 485 1.15 0.83 24.73
C ALA A 485 2.57 1.33 24.52
N ALA A 486 3.15 0.90 23.40
CA ALA A 486 4.52 1.16 23.05
C ALA A 486 4.66 1.36 21.53
N CYS A 487 5.36 2.42 21.12
CA CYS A 487 5.79 2.60 19.74
C CYS A 487 7.12 3.37 19.66
N ASN A 488 7.73 3.39 18.48
CA ASN A 488 8.85 4.27 18.17
C ASN A 488 8.33 5.69 17.92
N ASN A 489 7.89 6.01 16.71
CA ASN A 489 7.28 7.30 16.42
C ASN A 489 5.75 7.18 16.41
N LEU A 490 5.05 8.25 16.79
CA LEU A 490 3.59 8.33 16.71
C LEU A 490 3.17 9.57 15.92
N VAL A 491 2.29 9.38 14.94
CA VAL A 491 1.58 10.46 14.25
C VAL A 491 0.09 10.28 14.51
N VAL A 492 -0.54 11.30 15.07
CA VAL A 492 -2.00 11.43 15.11
C VAL A 492 -2.36 12.49 14.08
N GLY A 493 -2.98 12.06 12.98
CA GLY A 493 -3.36 12.92 11.85
C GLY A 493 -4.33 14.03 12.25
N ASP A 494 -4.53 15.00 11.36
CA ASP A 494 -5.50 16.08 11.54
C ASP A 494 -6.88 15.53 11.88
N ASP A 495 -7.62 16.17 12.79
CA ASP A 495 -8.95 15.73 13.28
C ASP A 495 -9.07 14.28 13.83
N ALA A 496 -8.03 13.43 13.73
CA ALA A 496 -7.95 12.12 14.36
C ALA A 496 -7.89 12.26 15.89
N THR A 497 -8.33 11.24 16.62
CA THR A 497 -8.31 11.24 18.09
C THR A 497 -7.60 10.00 18.61
N LEU A 498 -6.75 10.15 19.62
CA LEU A 498 -6.19 9.01 20.36
C LEU A 498 -6.46 9.18 21.84
N THR A 499 -7.10 8.18 22.47
CA THR A 499 -7.39 8.20 23.90
C THR A 499 -6.52 7.20 24.65
N PHE A 500 -5.80 7.64 25.68
CA PHE A 500 -5.13 6.80 26.67
C PHE A 500 -6.09 6.60 27.87
N ASP A 501 -6.51 5.35 28.11
CA ASP A 501 -7.46 4.97 29.18
C ASP A 501 -7.12 3.59 29.79
N TYR A 502 -5.92 3.45 30.35
CA TYR A 502 -5.43 2.20 30.95
C TYR A 502 -5.30 2.25 32.48
N ASN A 503 -5.06 3.43 33.06
CA ASN A 503 -4.53 3.61 34.42
C ASN A 503 -3.16 2.94 34.60
N GLY A 504 -2.22 3.28 33.70
CA GLY A 504 -0.87 2.75 33.67
C GLY A 504 0.10 3.61 32.86
N SER A 505 1.17 3.00 32.35
CA SER A 505 2.23 3.73 31.65
C SER A 505 2.28 3.35 30.17
N HIS A 506 2.48 4.36 29.33
CA HIS A 506 2.64 4.25 27.88
C HIS A 506 3.95 4.90 27.46
N THR A 507 4.60 4.36 26.43
CA THR A 507 5.91 4.84 25.97
C THR A 507 5.94 5.05 24.47
N ILE A 508 6.26 6.27 24.07
CA ILE A 508 6.65 6.63 22.70
C ILE A 508 8.16 6.84 22.74
N HIS A 509 8.92 5.88 22.19
CA HIS A 509 10.39 5.89 22.25
C HIS A 509 11.00 7.00 21.38
N GLY A 510 10.41 7.29 20.25
CA GLY A 510 10.80 8.33 19.31
C GLY A 510 10.08 9.65 19.58
N SER A 511 9.71 10.32 18.49
CA SER A 511 8.94 11.56 18.53
C SER A 511 7.44 11.29 18.38
N ALA A 512 6.63 12.15 18.98
CA ALA A 512 5.18 12.17 18.82
C ALA A 512 4.75 13.45 18.10
N PHE A 513 3.85 13.33 17.13
CA PHE A 513 3.26 14.43 16.39
C PHE A 513 1.74 14.37 16.58
N VAL A 514 1.20 15.32 17.34
CA VAL A 514 -0.24 15.48 17.54
C VAL A 514 -0.73 16.58 16.60
N ILE A 515 -1.31 16.17 15.48
CA ILE A 515 -1.90 17.07 14.48
C ILE A 515 -3.40 17.26 14.78
N GLY A 516 -4.09 16.19 15.16
CA GLY A 516 -5.48 16.23 15.64
C GLY A 516 -5.60 16.35 17.16
N ARG A 517 -6.14 15.32 17.82
CA ARG A 517 -6.41 15.31 19.26
C ARG A 517 -5.81 14.10 19.95
N SER A 518 -5.30 14.30 21.17
CA SER A 518 -4.94 13.21 22.07
C SER A 518 -5.45 13.49 23.48
N ASP A 519 -6.00 12.48 24.13
CA ASP A 519 -6.55 12.58 25.48
C ASP A 519 -5.86 11.58 26.41
N ILE A 520 -5.27 12.05 27.51
CA ILE A 520 -4.74 11.23 28.60
C ILE A 520 -5.76 11.24 29.72
N THR A 521 -6.32 10.07 30.02
CA THR A 521 -7.40 9.91 31.00
C THR A 521 -7.07 8.82 32.00
N ASN A 522 -7.90 8.70 33.04
CA ASN A 522 -7.84 7.62 34.03
C ASN A 522 -6.49 7.54 34.76
N GLY A 523 -5.83 8.69 34.97
CA GLY A 523 -4.55 8.75 35.65
C GLY A 523 -3.36 8.21 34.86
N ASP A 524 -3.47 8.08 33.53
CA ASP A 524 -2.41 7.53 32.69
C ASP A 524 -1.12 8.35 32.67
N PHE A 525 0.00 7.66 32.48
CA PHE A 525 1.34 8.21 32.40
C PHE A 525 1.89 8.02 30.98
N LEU A 526 1.91 9.07 30.18
CA LEU A 526 2.53 9.05 28.85
C LEU A 526 3.98 9.54 28.91
N THR A 527 4.91 8.74 28.41
CA THR A 527 6.31 9.13 28.23
C THR A 527 6.65 9.23 26.75
N VAL A 528 7.05 10.42 26.29
CA VAL A 528 7.64 10.65 24.96
C VAL A 528 9.14 10.88 25.14
N THR A 529 9.99 9.94 24.72
CA THR A 529 11.41 10.01 25.09
C THR A 529 12.23 10.99 24.24
N LYS A 530 11.74 11.39 23.06
CA LYS A 530 12.35 12.46 22.27
C LYS A 530 11.51 13.73 22.29
N ASN A 531 10.87 14.08 21.16
CA ASN A 531 10.19 15.35 20.98
C ASN A 531 8.69 15.14 20.88
N LEU A 532 7.92 16.07 21.45
CA LEU A 532 6.48 16.14 21.26
C LEU A 532 6.16 17.42 20.49
N TYR A 533 5.48 17.27 19.36
CA TYR A 533 5.03 18.36 18.50
C TYR A 533 3.50 18.44 18.55
N ILE A 534 2.97 19.62 18.86
CA ILE A 534 1.52 19.86 18.93
C ILE A 534 1.18 20.97 17.93
N LEU A 535 0.54 20.64 16.81
CA LEU A 535 0.27 21.62 15.74
C LEU A 535 -0.81 22.64 16.14
N PHE A 536 -0.84 23.79 15.47
CA PHE A 536 -1.83 24.84 15.73
C PHE A 536 -3.25 24.31 15.48
N LEU A 537 -4.16 24.50 16.45
CA LEU A 537 -5.54 23.96 16.52
C LEU A 537 -5.68 22.49 16.95
N SER A 538 -4.58 21.77 17.12
CA SER A 538 -4.57 20.45 17.76
C SER A 538 -4.77 20.57 19.29
N SER A 539 -5.07 19.45 19.96
CA SER A 539 -5.17 19.44 21.43
C SER A 539 -4.60 18.18 22.08
N LEU A 540 -3.87 18.38 23.18
CA LEU A 540 -3.49 17.33 24.12
C LEU A 540 -4.17 17.62 25.46
N ASN A 541 -5.18 16.83 25.81
CA ASN A 541 -5.88 16.96 27.08
C ASN A 541 -5.32 15.96 28.08
N ILE A 542 -5.06 16.42 29.30
CA ILE A 542 -4.56 15.57 30.39
C ILE A 542 -5.52 15.75 31.55
N ASP A 543 -6.08 14.65 32.04
CA ASP A 543 -6.95 14.68 33.21
C ASP A 543 -6.17 15.06 34.49
N PRO A 544 -6.85 15.36 35.62
CA PRO A 544 -6.18 15.82 36.84
C PRO A 544 -5.20 14.82 37.47
N GLU A 545 -5.32 13.53 37.15
CA GLU A 545 -4.52 12.45 37.74
C GLU A 545 -3.42 11.96 36.77
N GLY A 546 -3.53 12.30 35.49
CA GLY A 546 -2.63 11.90 34.42
C GLY A 546 -1.32 12.69 34.40
N GLN A 547 -0.32 12.12 33.74
CA GLN A 547 1.03 12.68 33.65
C GLN A 547 1.59 12.56 32.24
N LEU A 548 2.37 13.58 31.86
CA LEU A 548 3.14 13.61 30.63
C LEU A 548 4.60 13.87 30.95
N THR A 549 5.49 13.01 30.45
CA THR A 549 6.94 13.19 30.50
C THR A 549 7.50 13.33 29.10
N ILE A 550 8.30 14.36 28.86
CA ILE A 550 8.93 14.65 27.57
C ILE A 550 10.45 14.66 27.77
N GLY A 551 11.17 13.88 26.96
CA GLY A 551 12.61 13.69 27.13
C GLY A 551 13.47 14.85 26.62
N ASN A 552 13.09 15.46 25.49
CA ASN A 552 13.85 16.54 24.87
C ASN A 552 13.04 17.85 24.79
N ASN A 553 12.29 18.06 23.70
CA ASN A 553 11.62 19.32 23.40
C ASN A 553 10.09 19.13 23.32
N LEU A 554 9.38 20.16 23.75
CA LEU A 554 7.97 20.40 23.48
C LEU A 554 7.90 21.60 22.53
N ASP A 555 7.46 21.36 21.29
CA ASP A 555 7.36 22.38 20.24
C ASP A 555 5.90 22.60 19.82
#